data_AF-A0A086MP19-F1
#
_entry.id   AF-A0A086MP19-F1
#
_cell.length_a   1.000
_cell.length_b   1.000
_cell.length_c   1.000
_cell.angle_alpha   90.00
_cell.angle_beta   90.00
_cell.angle_gamma   90.00
#
_symmetry.space_group_name_H-M   'P 1'
#
loop_
_entity.id
_entity.type
_entity.pdbx_description
1 polymer ?
#
loop_
_entity_poly.entity_id
_entity_poly.type
_entity_poly.pdbx_seq_one_letter_code
_entity_poly.pdbx_strand_id
1 'polypeptide(L)'
;MTLTLQPVRVATGFEDEGVLVFDGEQRLVAVLTHLSDRNEVAPGHWFLEAGFGPLSGTSHPAFADLDTAQDWISRRLSPRV
;
A
#
# COMPACT_ATOMS: atom_id res chain seq x y z
N MET A 1 0.52 -12.94 -9.56
CA MET A 1 1.68 -12.03 -9.46
C MET A 1 2.16 -12.08 -8.02
N THR A 2 3.46 -12.23 -7.76
CA THR A 2 3.99 -12.30 -6.38
C THR A 2 4.40 -10.90 -5.93
N LEU A 3 3.98 -10.50 -4.74
CA LEU A 3 4.39 -9.25 -4.11
C LEU A 3 5.25 -9.56 -2.89
N THR A 4 6.25 -8.72 -2.63
CA THR A 4 7.05 -8.78 -1.41
C THR A 4 6.78 -7.54 -0.58
N LEU A 5 6.53 -7.74 0.71
CA LEU A 5 6.30 -6.67 1.67
C LEU A 5 7.56 -6.44 2.51
N GLN A 6 8.03 -5.20 2.56
CA GLN A 6 9.13 -4.81 3.41
C GLN A 6 8.65 -3.77 4.43
N PRO A 7 8.64 -4.09 5.74
CA PRO A 7 8.35 -3.12 6.79
C PRO A 7 9.33 -1.95 6.72
N VAL A 8 8.82 -0.74 6.84
CA VAL A 8 9.60 0.49 6.83
C VAL A 8 8.99 1.50 7.79
N ARG A 9 9.78 2.51 8.16
CA ARG A 9 9.23 3.71 8.80
C ARG A 9 8.97 4.80 7.78
N VAL A 10 7.74 5.26 7.67
CA VAL A 10 7.34 6.33 6.75
C VAL A 10 7.15 7.61 7.55
N ALA A 11 7.86 8.67 7.18
CA ALA A 11 7.79 9.96 7.87
C ALA A 11 6.52 10.75 7.53
N THR A 12 5.35 10.18 7.83
CA THR A 12 4.02 10.81 7.67
C THR A 12 3.71 11.85 8.75
N GLY A 13 4.53 11.92 9.80
CA GLY A 13 4.40 12.87 10.91
C GLY A 13 3.58 12.33 12.10
N PHE A 14 2.79 11.27 11.91
CA PHE A 14 2.08 10.55 12.98
C PHE A 14 2.07 9.06 12.70
N GLU A 15 2.56 8.27 13.66
CA GLU A 15 2.71 6.81 13.60
C GLU A 15 3.44 6.35 12.32
N ASP A 16 4.76 6.24 12.41
CA ASP A 16 5.63 5.98 11.25
C ASP A 16 5.52 4.55 10.71
N GLU A 17 4.53 3.73 11.06
CA GLU A 17 4.48 2.36 10.57
C GLU A 17 4.03 2.30 9.10
N GLY A 18 4.84 1.67 8.27
CA GLY A 18 4.53 1.52 6.85
C GLY A 18 5.16 0.28 6.24
N VAL A 19 4.79 0.03 5.00
CA VAL A 19 5.25 -1.11 4.21
C VAL A 19 5.54 -0.68 2.79
N LEU A 20 6.73 -1.02 2.31
CA LEU A 20 7.06 -0.94 0.89
C LEU A 20 6.61 -2.22 0.20
N VAL A 21 5.91 -2.08 -0.92
CA VAL A 21 5.44 -3.20 -1.73
C VAL A 21 6.28 -3.29 -3.00
N PHE A 22 6.90 -4.45 -3.20
CA PHE A 22 7.70 -4.76 -4.37
C PHE A 22 7.02 -5.82 -5.24
N ASP A 23 7.15 -5.70 -6.55
CA ASP A 23 6.74 -6.76 -7.47
C ASP A 23 7.78 -7.89 -7.57
N GLY A 24 7.48 -8.90 -8.39
CA GLY A 24 8.38 -10.05 -8.63
C GLY A 24 9.72 -9.68 -9.29
N GLU A 25 9.85 -8.46 -9.81
CA GLU A 25 11.09 -7.93 -10.40
C GLU A 25 11.82 -6.97 -9.43
N GLN A 26 11.43 -6.96 -8.15
CA GLN A 26 11.99 -6.07 -7.11
C GLN A 26 11.83 -4.58 -7.41
N ARG A 27 10.78 -4.21 -8.15
CA ARG A 27 10.43 -2.80 -8.38
C ARG A 27 9.46 -2.34 -7.31
N LEU A 28 9.71 -1.16 -6.75
CA LEU A 28 8.79 -0.53 -5.81
C LEU A 28 7.51 -0.12 -6.55
N VAL A 29 6.38 -0.69 -6.16
CA VAL A 29 5.08 -0.43 -6.81
C VAL A 29 4.12 0.34 -5.91
N ALA A 30 4.26 0.26 -4.59
CA ALA A 30 3.44 1.01 -3.66
C ALA A 30 4.14 1.26 -2.31
N VAL A 31 3.73 2.32 -1.63
CA VAL A 31 4.01 2.60 -0.22
C VAL A 31 2.68 2.58 0.52
N LEU A 32 2.58 1.74 1.53
CA LEU A 32 1.43 1.66 2.44
C LEU A 32 1.82 2.24 3.80
N THR A 33 0.90 2.92 4.46
CA THR A 33 1.06 3.47 5.81
C THR A 33 -0.06 2.96 6.71
N HIS A 34 0.27 2.57 7.94
CA HIS A 34 -0.73 2.12 8.89
C HIS A 34 -1.37 3.34 9.55
N LEU A 35 -2.69 3.44 9.42
CA LEU A 35 -3.47 4.48 10.07
C LEU A 35 -3.69 4.08 11.53
N SER A 36 -3.38 5.00 12.43
CA SER A 36 -3.73 4.91 13.84
C SER A 36 -5.16 4.44 14.07
N ASP A 37 -5.40 3.68 15.14
CA ASP A 37 -6.75 3.40 15.65
C ASP A 37 -7.54 4.66 16.03
N ARG A 38 -6.85 5.81 16.16
CA ARG A 38 -7.45 7.12 16.42
C ARG A 38 -7.75 7.91 15.15
N ASN A 39 -7.51 7.35 13.97
CA ASN A 39 -7.80 8.03 12.71
C ASN A 39 -9.32 8.22 12.55
N GLU A 40 -9.73 9.44 12.17
CA GLU A 40 -11.16 9.82 12.08
C GLU A 40 -11.89 9.20 10.88
N VAL A 41 -11.14 8.69 9.89
CA VAL A 41 -11.70 8.22 8.61
C VAL A 41 -11.65 6.70 8.49
N ALA A 42 -10.51 6.09 8.80
CA ALA A 42 -10.30 4.65 8.67
C ALA A 42 -9.32 4.15 9.74
N PRO A 43 -9.78 3.98 11.00
CA PRO A 43 -8.93 3.58 12.10
C PRO A 43 -8.38 2.16 11.91
N GLY A 44 -7.07 1.97 12.14
CA GLY A 44 -6.39 0.67 12.04
C GLY A 44 -6.26 0.12 10.61
N HIS A 45 -6.54 0.93 9.59
CA HIS A 45 -6.46 0.53 8.19
C HIS A 45 -5.09 0.86 7.57
N TRP A 46 -4.74 0.18 6.49
CA TRP A 46 -3.58 0.48 5.67
C TRP A 46 -3.96 1.42 4.53
N PHE A 47 -3.35 2.60 4.50
CA PHE A 47 -3.57 3.60 3.46
C PHE A 47 -2.51 3.50 2.37
N LEU A 48 -2.91 3.60 1.11
CA LEU A 48 -1.97 3.75 0.00
C LEU A 48 -1.47 5.19 -0.04
N GLU A 49 -0.29 5.43 0.53
CA GLU A 49 0.35 6.74 0.53
C GLU A 49 0.88 7.12 -0.86
N ALA A 50 1.52 6.17 -1.54
CA ALA A 50 2.05 6.38 -2.88
C ALA A 50 1.91 5.12 -3.73
N GLY A 51 1.45 5.29 -4.98
CA GLY A 51 1.40 4.25 -5.99
C GLY A 51 2.31 4.61 -7.18
N PHE A 52 3.04 3.62 -7.69
CA PHE A 52 3.94 3.79 -8.84
C PHE A 52 3.41 3.03 -10.07
N GLY A 53 3.80 3.49 -11.26
CA GLY A 53 3.42 2.85 -12.52
C GLY A 53 1.90 2.78 -12.71
N PRO A 54 1.29 1.59 -12.92
CA PRO A 54 -0.16 1.43 -13.09
C PRO A 54 -1.00 1.88 -11.89
N LEU A 55 -0.39 2.05 -10.71
CA LEU A 55 -1.06 2.53 -9.50
C LEU A 55 -0.99 4.06 -9.37
N SER A 56 -0.18 4.73 -10.18
CA SER A 56 -0.03 6.18 -10.17
C SER A 56 -1.36 6.86 -10.53
N GLY A 57 -1.77 7.87 -9.74
CA GLY A 57 -3.00 8.63 -9.96
C GLY A 57 -4.28 7.93 -9.48
N THR A 58 -4.16 6.82 -8.74
CA THR A 58 -5.33 6.22 -8.10
C THR A 58 -5.82 7.08 -6.92
N SER A 59 -7.13 7.14 -6.67
CA SER A 59 -7.68 7.62 -5.40
C SER A 59 -7.19 6.72 -4.27
N HIS A 60 -6.07 7.10 -3.64
CA HIS A 60 -5.43 6.53 -2.45
C HIS A 60 -6.44 5.79 -1.55
N PRO A 61 -6.62 4.46 -1.73
CA PRO A 61 -7.58 3.70 -0.94
C PRO A 61 -7.02 3.37 0.45
N ALA A 62 -7.92 3.14 1.40
CA ALA A 62 -7.63 2.50 2.67
C ALA A 62 -8.09 1.02 2.64
N PHE A 63 -7.32 0.13 3.25
CA PHE A 63 -7.55 -1.31 3.30
C PHE A 63 -7.60 -1.79 4.74
N ALA A 64 -8.47 -2.73 5.08
CA ALA A 64 -8.57 -3.23 6.45
C ALA A 64 -7.29 -3.96 6.92
N ASP A 65 -6.55 -4.56 5.98
CA ASP A 65 -5.36 -5.36 6.25
C ASP A 65 -4.45 -5.41 5.01
N LEU A 66 -3.21 -5.88 5.21
CA LEU A 66 -2.21 -5.99 4.15
C LEU A 66 -2.56 -7.05 3.09
N ASP A 67 -3.39 -8.06 3.40
CA ASP A 67 -3.80 -9.07 2.41
C ASP A 67 -4.74 -8.46 1.37
N THR A 68 -5.73 -7.70 1.85
CA THR A 68 -6.65 -6.91 1.01
C THR A 68 -5.90 -5.91 0.15
N ALA A 69 -4.89 -5.23 0.72
CA ALA A 69 -4.04 -4.30 -0.03
C ALA A 69 -3.26 -5.01 -1.15
N GLN A 70 -2.67 -6.18 -0.86
CA GLN A 70 -1.93 -6.98 -1.82
C GLN A 70 -2.80 -7.49 -2.97
N ASP A 71 -3.99 -8.02 -2.68
CA ASP A 71 -4.92 -8.49 -3.71
C ASP A 71 -5.31 -7.34 -4.66
N TRP A 72 -5.62 -6.17 -4.11
CA TRP A 72 -5.95 -4.99 -4.89
C TRP A 72 -4.79 -4.51 -5.77
N ILE A 73 -3.57 -4.49 -5.23
CA ILE A 73 -2.35 -4.12 -5.96
C ILE A 73 -2.09 -5.12 -7.09
N SER A 74 -2.15 -6.41 -6.79
CA SER A 74 -1.92 -7.51 -7.75
C SER A 74 -2.88 -7.45 -8.93
N ARG A 75 -4.18 -7.18 -8.69
CA ARG A 75 -5.19 -7.04 -9.75
C ARG A 75 -4.91 -5.90 -10.72
N ARG A 76 -4.33 -4.80 -10.23
CA ARG A 76 -4.06 -3.59 -11.04
C ARG A 76 -2.73 -3.64 -11.78
N LEU A 77 -1.76 -4.35 -11.23
CA LEU A 77 -0.49 -4.63 -11.88
C LEU A 77 -0.59 -5.77 -12.90
N SER A 78 -1.62 -6.61 -12.79
CA SER A 78 -1.91 -7.63 -13.80
C SER A 78 -2.27 -6.97 -15.13
N PRO A 79 -1.61 -7.35 -16.25
CA PRO A 79 -1.93 -6.79 -17.55
C PRO A 79 -3.39 -7.09 -17.89
N ARG A 80 -4.14 -6.06 -18.29
CA ARG A 80 -5.45 -6.27 -18.95
C ARG A 80 -5.18 -6.98 -20.26
N VAL A 81 -5.50 -8.27 -20.31
CA VAL A 81 -5.55 -9.07 -21.54
C VAL A 81 -6.68 -8.60 -22.44
#